data_AF-A0A1E1LWZ3-F1
#
_entry.id   AF-A0A1E1LWZ3-F1
#
_cell.length_a   1.000
_cell.length_b   1.000
_cell.length_c   1.000
_cell.angle_alpha   90.00
_cell.angle_beta   90.00
_cell.angle_gamma   90.00
#
_symmetry.space_group_name_H-M   'P 1'
#
loop_
_entity.id
_entity.type
_entity.pdbx_description
1 polymer ?
#
loop_
_entity_poly.entity_id
_entity_poly.type
_entity_poly.pdbx_seq_one_letter_code
_entity_poly.pdbx_strand_id
1 'polypeptide(L)'
;MSLHLPPRQLIKSVLTSIPPSLSLIIPSIQRRSAQSLVPSKKGDSEKFKAKLTNPLTEEYLRRKPSAATKAPKKGGLSSSSIFEDEELAGPKPEKVKKGEETGLEPRNPLRMAAALDPDPQGRLRWERKMVIRDIHKRGRLTKTQRLKREERVLVSKSHDFKTSVKKLVPLAKQIAGKTVEEAIVQMRFSKKKAAQDVKEHLEHARNEAIVRRGMGLGIGADPSFITREIVTKDRKRVKVTDPTTLYVDQAWCGKGLFGTTPDHRARGQIYLMKNRTAFLSVVLKEEKTRIRLHEERETKEQNRRVWEQLPNRPITAQRQYYSW
;
A
#
# COMPACT_ATOMS: atom_id res chain seq x y z
N MET A 1 -58.77 5.73 22.00
CA MET A 1 -59.36 4.38 21.88
C MET A 1 -59.81 4.17 20.44
N SER A 2 -58.98 3.52 19.63
CA SER A 2 -59.33 2.78 18.41
C SER A 2 -58.03 2.24 17.81
N LEU A 3 -57.84 0.93 17.88
CA LEU A 3 -56.63 0.24 17.42
C LEU A 3 -56.80 -0.14 15.94
N HIS A 4 -56.05 0.49 15.05
CA HIS A 4 -55.91 0.06 13.66
C HIS A 4 -54.96 -1.14 13.60
N LEU A 5 -55.51 -2.35 13.46
CA LEU A 5 -54.76 -3.54 13.08
C LEU A 5 -54.91 -3.78 11.56
N PRO A 6 -53.83 -4.04 10.82
CA PRO A 6 -53.91 -4.38 9.40
C PRO A 6 -54.34 -5.85 9.19
N PRO A 7 -55.06 -6.16 8.09
CA PRO A 7 -55.48 -7.52 7.78
C PRO A 7 -54.28 -8.38 7.34
N ARG A 8 -54.13 -9.53 8.00
CA ARG A 8 -53.16 -10.58 7.64
C ARG A 8 -53.52 -11.20 6.30
N GLN A 9 -52.71 -10.96 5.28
CA GLN A 9 -52.76 -11.73 4.03
C GLN A 9 -52.07 -13.08 4.24
N LEU A 10 -52.83 -14.17 4.07
CA LEU A 10 -52.31 -15.54 4.03
C LEU A 10 -51.61 -15.78 2.69
N ILE A 11 -50.28 -15.78 2.71
CA ILE A 11 -49.46 -16.21 1.58
C ILE A 11 -49.49 -17.74 1.54
N LYS A 12 -50.15 -18.31 0.53
CA LYS A 12 -50.07 -19.74 0.20
C LYS A 12 -48.67 -20.02 -0.34
N SER A 13 -47.89 -20.79 0.41
CA SER A 13 -46.60 -21.33 -0.04
C SER A 13 -46.84 -22.47 -1.03
N VAL A 14 -46.59 -22.24 -2.31
CA VAL A 14 -46.43 -23.31 -3.30
C VAL A 14 -44.97 -23.75 -3.26
N LEU A 15 -44.74 -24.95 -2.73
CA LEU A 15 -43.47 -25.68 -2.82
C LEU A 15 -43.35 -26.23 -4.24
N THR A 16 -42.57 -25.58 -5.11
CA THR A 16 -41.97 -26.23 -6.28
C THR A 16 -40.55 -26.60 -5.90
N SER A 17 -40.35 -27.86 -5.53
CA SER A 17 -39.02 -28.48 -5.39
C SER A 17 -38.40 -28.65 -6.78
N ILE A 18 -37.66 -27.64 -7.24
CA ILE A 18 -36.67 -27.81 -8.29
C ILE A 18 -35.38 -28.23 -7.59
N PRO A 19 -34.77 -29.38 -7.92
CA PRO A 19 -33.51 -29.78 -7.30
C PRO A 19 -32.43 -28.76 -7.68
N PRO A 20 -31.58 -28.30 -6.74
CA PRO A 20 -30.40 -27.56 -7.13
C PRO A 20 -29.53 -28.53 -7.95
N SER A 21 -29.42 -28.29 -9.26
CA SER A 21 -28.34 -28.87 -10.05
C SER A 21 -27.05 -28.49 -9.33
N LEU A 22 -26.44 -29.47 -8.67
CA LEU A 22 -25.13 -29.36 -8.07
C LEU A 22 -24.18 -29.01 -9.21
N SER A 23 -23.93 -27.72 -9.42
CA SER A 23 -22.72 -27.28 -10.08
C SER A 23 -21.62 -27.79 -9.17
N LEU A 24 -21.00 -28.90 -9.56
CA LEU A 24 -19.72 -29.33 -9.05
C LEU A 24 -18.79 -28.15 -9.30
N ILE A 25 -18.66 -27.29 -8.29
CA ILE A 25 -17.54 -26.37 -8.15
C ILE A 25 -16.37 -27.31 -7.93
N ILE A 26 -15.81 -27.80 -9.04
CA ILE A 26 -14.45 -28.29 -9.04
C ILE A 26 -13.66 -27.04 -8.62
N PRO A 27 -13.06 -26.99 -7.41
CA PRO A 27 -12.10 -25.94 -7.17
C PRO A 27 -11.09 -26.09 -8.30
N SER A 28 -10.88 -25.05 -9.09
CA SER A 28 -9.70 -25.02 -9.95
C SER A 28 -8.53 -25.10 -8.98
N ILE A 29 -8.04 -26.32 -8.78
CA ILE A 29 -6.85 -26.59 -8.00
C ILE A 29 -5.78 -25.90 -8.81
N GLN A 30 -5.51 -24.64 -8.47
CA GLN A 30 -4.27 -24.00 -8.80
C GLN A 30 -3.21 -24.92 -8.24
N ARG A 31 -2.66 -25.80 -9.08
CA ARG A 31 -1.46 -26.57 -8.78
C ARG A 31 -0.35 -25.52 -8.65
N ARG A 32 -0.26 -24.93 -7.47
CA ARG A 32 0.96 -24.26 -7.02
C ARG A 32 1.97 -25.39 -6.97
N SER A 33 2.82 -25.47 -7.98
CA SER A 33 4.05 -26.22 -7.87
C SER A 33 4.83 -25.59 -6.71
N ALA A 34 4.68 -26.15 -5.53
CA ALA A 34 5.53 -25.84 -4.40
C ALA A 34 6.92 -26.36 -4.74
N GLN A 35 7.71 -25.53 -5.43
CA GLN A 35 9.16 -25.67 -5.39
C GLN A 35 9.53 -25.32 -3.96
N SER A 36 9.54 -26.32 -3.08
CA SER A 36 9.88 -26.10 -1.69
C SER A 36 11.32 -25.61 -1.63
N LEU A 37 11.52 -24.54 -0.86
CA LEU A 37 12.82 -23.98 -0.49
C LEU A 37 13.47 -24.82 0.62
N VAL A 38 13.29 -26.14 0.58
CA VAL A 38 14.17 -27.05 1.30
C VAL A 38 15.35 -27.28 0.35
N PRO A 39 16.57 -26.84 0.69
CA PRO A 39 17.74 -27.28 -0.04
C PRO A 39 17.74 -28.81 0.08
N SER A 40 17.51 -29.51 -1.03
CA SER A 40 17.79 -30.94 -1.10
C SER A 40 19.25 -31.07 -0.69
N LYS A 41 19.49 -31.58 0.52
CA LYS A 41 20.82 -31.94 0.95
C LYS A 41 21.35 -32.88 -0.11
N LYS A 42 22.45 -32.51 -0.77
CA LYS A 42 23.31 -33.42 -1.52
C LYS A 42 23.75 -34.52 -0.54
N GLY A 43 22.95 -35.58 -0.45
CA GLY A 43 23.42 -36.89 -0.06
C GLY A 43 23.90 -37.54 -1.35
N ASP A 44 25.11 -38.07 -1.33
CA ASP A 44 25.66 -38.84 -2.43
C ASP A 44 24.78 -40.08 -2.67
N SER A 45 23.90 -39.98 -3.65
CA SER A 45 23.29 -41.14 -4.29
C SER A 45 22.95 -40.77 -5.73
N GLU A 46 23.15 -41.75 -6.58
CA GLU A 46 23.17 -41.71 -8.04
C GLU A 46 22.08 -40.82 -8.65
N LYS A 47 22.39 -40.23 -9.80
CA LYS A 47 21.51 -39.37 -10.61
C LYS A 47 20.19 -40.07 -10.96
N PHE A 48 19.23 -40.11 -10.05
CA PHE A 48 17.83 -40.27 -10.39
C PHE A 48 17.38 -38.95 -10.97
N LYS A 49 17.56 -38.83 -12.31
CA LYS A 49 16.67 -38.01 -13.13
C LYS A 49 15.27 -38.53 -12.84
N ALA A 50 14.57 -37.94 -11.86
CA ALA A 50 13.15 -38.13 -11.74
C ALA A 50 12.58 -37.62 -13.07
N LYS A 51 12.31 -38.56 -13.98
CA LYS A 51 11.57 -38.26 -15.21
C LYS A 51 10.30 -37.60 -14.70
N LEU A 52 10.09 -36.35 -15.08
CA LEU A 52 8.83 -35.68 -14.81
C LEU A 52 7.80 -36.51 -15.58
N THR A 53 7.12 -37.44 -14.91
CA THR A 53 6.24 -38.46 -15.49
C THR A 53 5.01 -37.86 -16.19
N ASN A 54 4.91 -36.53 -16.23
CA ASN A 54 3.86 -35.83 -16.93
C ASN A 54 4.35 -35.43 -18.34
N PRO A 55 3.86 -36.10 -19.40
CA PRO A 55 4.31 -35.86 -20.78
C PRO A 55 4.08 -34.42 -21.24
N LEU A 56 3.09 -33.72 -20.68
CA LEU A 56 2.81 -32.31 -20.97
C LEU A 56 3.92 -31.37 -20.50
N THR A 57 4.55 -31.67 -19.36
CA THR A 57 5.70 -30.88 -18.87
C THR A 57 6.94 -31.09 -19.72
N GLU A 58 7.18 -32.31 -20.20
CA GLU A 58 8.29 -32.60 -21.10
C GLU A 58 8.09 -31.92 -22.47
N GLU A 59 6.89 -31.99 -23.02
CA GLU A 59 6.51 -31.31 -24.27
C GLU A 59 6.58 -29.79 -24.12
N TYR A 60 6.09 -29.22 -23.01
CA TYR A 60 6.21 -27.80 -22.71
C TYR A 60 7.67 -27.35 -22.59
N LEU A 61 8.54 -28.10 -21.91
CA LEU A 61 9.96 -27.76 -21.79
C LEU A 61 10.71 -27.89 -23.12
N ARG A 62 10.33 -28.84 -23.98
CA ARG A 62 10.85 -28.96 -25.35
C ARG A 62 10.38 -27.82 -26.25
N ARG A 63 9.12 -27.39 -26.11
CA ARG A 63 8.51 -26.31 -26.90
C ARG A 63 8.81 -24.92 -26.36
N LYS A 64 9.20 -24.80 -25.08
CA LYS A 64 9.57 -23.52 -24.47
C LYS A 64 10.79 -23.02 -25.25
N PRO A 65 10.68 -21.92 -26.00
CA PRO A 65 11.83 -21.38 -26.69
C PRO A 65 12.89 -21.10 -25.64
N SER A 66 14.05 -21.74 -25.77
CA SER A 66 15.22 -21.40 -24.97
C SER A 66 15.46 -19.91 -25.20
N ALA A 67 15.22 -19.07 -24.18
CA ALA A 67 15.54 -17.65 -24.24
C ALA A 67 17.05 -17.38 -24.47
N ALA A 68 17.86 -18.44 -24.54
CA ALA A 68 19.20 -18.43 -25.08
C ALA A 68 19.27 -19.26 -26.37
N THR A 69 18.74 -18.74 -27.48
CA THR A 69 19.44 -18.93 -28.74
C THR A 69 20.74 -18.15 -28.57
N LYS A 70 21.78 -18.81 -28.04
CA LYS A 70 23.13 -18.24 -28.04
C LYS A 70 23.39 -17.92 -29.51
N ALA A 71 23.50 -16.63 -29.85
CA ALA A 71 24.02 -16.24 -31.15
C ALA A 71 25.28 -17.09 -31.43
N PRO A 72 25.50 -17.59 -32.66
CA PRO A 72 26.72 -18.32 -32.95
C PRO A 72 27.89 -17.44 -32.48
N LYS A 73 28.66 -17.93 -31.51
CA LYS A 73 29.86 -17.23 -31.06
C LYS A 73 30.77 -17.17 -32.28
N LYS A 74 30.92 -15.98 -32.86
CA LYS A 74 31.93 -15.73 -33.89
C LYS A 74 33.28 -16.13 -33.26
N GLY A 75 33.97 -17.10 -33.85
CA GLY A 75 35.21 -17.62 -33.29
C GLY A 75 36.24 -16.50 -33.20
N GLY A 76 36.68 -16.18 -31.98
CA GLY A 76 37.86 -15.36 -31.75
C GLY A 76 39.11 -16.23 -31.78
N LEU A 77 40.27 -15.59 -31.96
CA LEU A 77 41.56 -16.23 -31.79
C LEU A 77 41.71 -16.70 -30.33
N SER A 78 42.45 -17.80 -30.11
CA SER A 78 42.85 -18.26 -28.77
C SER A 78 43.66 -17.16 -28.08
N SER A 79 43.57 -17.04 -26.75
CA SER A 79 44.37 -16.09 -25.93
C SER A 79 45.88 -16.32 -25.96
N SER A 80 46.33 -17.25 -26.79
CA SER A 80 47.71 -17.66 -27.00
C SER A 80 48.14 -17.47 -28.46
N SER A 81 47.32 -16.81 -29.28
CA SER A 81 47.55 -16.61 -30.70
C SER A 81 48.37 -15.34 -30.93
N ILE A 82 49.47 -15.46 -31.68
CA ILE A 82 50.38 -14.36 -32.03
C ILE A 82 49.71 -13.17 -32.77
N PHE A 83 48.55 -13.41 -33.39
CA PHE A 83 47.76 -12.37 -34.08
C PHE A 83 46.65 -11.76 -33.21
N GLU A 84 46.69 -11.91 -31.89
CA GLU A 84 45.78 -11.20 -31.00
C GLU A 84 46.16 -9.71 -30.97
N ASP A 85 45.32 -8.84 -31.53
CA ASP A 85 45.56 -7.38 -31.62
C ASP A 85 46.00 -6.82 -30.23
N GLU A 86 47.12 -6.10 -30.19
CA GLU A 86 47.70 -5.56 -28.94
C GLU A 86 46.74 -4.64 -28.15
N GLU A 87 45.68 -4.13 -28.77
CA GLU A 87 44.59 -3.40 -28.12
C GLU A 87 43.76 -4.25 -27.13
N LEU A 88 43.85 -5.58 -27.19
CA LEU A 88 43.12 -6.53 -26.34
C LEU A 88 43.93 -7.07 -25.15
N ALA A 89 45.27 -7.01 -25.20
CA ALA A 89 46.20 -7.67 -24.27
C ALA A 89 46.60 -6.83 -23.04
N GLY A 90 46.23 -5.56 -22.98
CA GLY A 90 46.40 -4.74 -21.76
C GLY A 90 45.38 -5.10 -20.67
N PRO A 91 45.67 -4.85 -19.37
CA PRO A 91 44.64 -4.89 -18.34
C PRO A 91 43.55 -3.91 -18.74
N LYS A 92 42.45 -4.44 -19.29
CA LYS A 92 41.31 -3.63 -19.69
C LYS A 92 40.89 -2.88 -18.43
N PRO A 93 40.84 -1.53 -18.44
CA PRO A 93 40.14 -0.83 -17.36
C PRO A 93 38.78 -1.49 -17.31
N GLU A 94 38.33 -1.91 -16.13
CA GLU A 94 36.98 -2.45 -15.96
C GLU A 94 36.08 -1.51 -16.73
N LYS A 95 35.55 -1.96 -17.87
CA LYS A 95 34.51 -1.23 -18.57
C LYS A 95 33.47 -1.13 -17.49
N VAL A 96 33.37 0.04 -16.86
CA VAL A 96 32.23 0.41 -16.03
C VAL A 96 31.09 -0.02 -16.91
N LYS A 97 30.42 -1.10 -16.51
CA LYS A 97 29.28 -1.61 -17.23
C LYS A 97 28.36 -0.40 -17.24
N LYS A 98 28.37 0.37 -18.33
CA LYS A 98 27.30 1.30 -18.68
C LYS A 98 26.09 0.43 -18.49
N GLY A 99 25.34 0.73 -17.43
CA GLY A 99 24.54 -0.24 -16.71
C GLY A 99 23.89 -1.15 -17.72
N GLU A 100 24.08 -2.46 -17.56
CA GLU A 100 23.12 -3.40 -18.10
C GLU A 100 21.77 -2.84 -17.62
N GLU A 101 21.10 -2.08 -18.49
CA GLU A 101 19.69 -1.81 -18.37
C GLU A 101 19.15 -3.21 -18.24
N THR A 102 18.83 -3.62 -17.02
CA THR A 102 18.19 -4.89 -16.78
C THR A 102 16.93 -4.78 -17.60
N GLY A 103 16.97 -5.33 -18.81
CA GLY A 103 15.92 -5.28 -19.80
C GLY A 103 14.78 -6.08 -19.21
N LEU A 104 14.03 -5.44 -18.33
CA LEU A 104 12.79 -5.96 -17.81
C LEU A 104 11.94 -6.13 -19.05
N GLU A 105 11.68 -7.38 -19.44
CA GLU A 105 10.79 -7.64 -20.57
C GLU A 105 9.53 -6.79 -20.42
N PRO A 106 9.04 -6.18 -21.51
CA PRO A 106 7.82 -5.39 -21.46
C PRO A 106 6.72 -6.24 -20.82
N ARG A 107 5.99 -5.63 -19.86
CA ARG A 107 4.96 -6.33 -19.10
C ARG A 107 3.90 -6.88 -20.05
N ASN A 108 3.92 -8.20 -20.28
CA ASN A 108 2.95 -8.85 -21.16
C ASN A 108 1.61 -9.03 -20.41
N PRO A 109 0.51 -8.39 -20.86
CA PRO A 109 -0.77 -8.44 -20.17
C PRO A 109 -1.33 -9.86 -20.06
N LEU A 110 -1.09 -10.73 -21.06
CA LEU A 110 -1.57 -12.12 -21.05
C LEU A 110 -0.90 -12.94 -19.93
N ARG A 111 0.40 -12.74 -19.72
CA ARG A 111 1.15 -13.41 -18.64
C ARG A 111 0.73 -12.89 -17.26
N MET A 112 0.44 -11.59 -17.16
CA MET A 112 0.04 -10.96 -15.92
C MET A 112 -1.43 -11.17 -15.56
N ALA A 113 -2.29 -11.46 -16.54
CA ALA A 113 -3.74 -11.59 -16.34
C ALA A 113 -4.09 -12.54 -15.19
N ALA A 114 -3.43 -13.70 -15.12
CA ALA A 114 -3.67 -14.67 -14.05
C ALA A 114 -3.29 -14.15 -12.64
N ALA A 115 -2.32 -13.24 -12.55
CA ALA A 115 -1.87 -12.66 -11.28
C ALA A 115 -2.63 -11.38 -10.91
N LEU A 116 -2.98 -10.54 -11.89
CA LEU A 116 -3.68 -9.28 -11.70
C LEU A 116 -5.20 -9.47 -11.54
N ASP A 117 -5.80 -10.34 -12.35
CA ASP A 117 -7.24 -10.58 -12.44
C ASP A 117 -7.57 -12.07 -12.14
N PRO A 118 -7.46 -12.53 -10.88
CA PRO A 118 -7.73 -13.93 -10.54
C PRO A 118 -9.22 -14.32 -10.68
N ASP A 119 -10.16 -13.37 -10.55
CA ASP A 119 -11.60 -13.57 -10.74
C ASP A 119 -12.18 -12.52 -11.71
N PRO A 120 -12.21 -12.82 -13.03
CA PRO A 120 -12.70 -11.87 -14.03
C PRO A 120 -14.22 -11.64 -13.94
N GLN A 121 -15.01 -12.66 -13.56
CA GLN A 121 -16.46 -12.55 -13.50
C GLN A 121 -16.90 -11.65 -12.34
N GLY A 122 -16.24 -11.78 -11.19
CA GLY A 122 -16.44 -10.88 -10.05
C GLY A 122 -16.13 -9.41 -10.41
N ARG A 123 -15.02 -9.17 -11.12
CA ARG A 123 -14.64 -7.83 -11.60
C ARG A 123 -15.72 -7.24 -12.52
N LEU A 124 -16.19 -7.97 -13.53
CA LEU A 124 -17.23 -7.50 -14.47
C LEU A 124 -18.53 -7.11 -13.75
N ARG A 125 -18.99 -7.91 -12.77
CA ARG A 125 -20.19 -7.59 -11.97
C ARG A 125 -19.98 -6.31 -11.16
N TRP A 126 -18.81 -6.14 -10.57
CA TRP A 126 -18.46 -4.93 -9.82
C TRP A 126 -18.38 -3.70 -10.74
N GLU A 127 -17.75 -3.82 -11.91
CA GLU A 127 -17.67 -2.76 -12.92
C GLU A 127 -19.06 -2.31 -13.34
N ARG A 128 -19.94 -3.24 -13.74
CA ARG A 128 -21.34 -2.94 -14.06
C ARG A 128 -22.03 -2.16 -12.93
N LYS A 129 -21.83 -2.58 -11.68
CA LYS A 129 -22.38 -1.88 -10.49
C LYS A 129 -21.82 -0.47 -10.33
N MET A 130 -20.52 -0.25 -10.59
CA MET A 130 -19.92 1.08 -10.53
C MET A 130 -20.46 1.98 -11.65
N VAL A 131 -20.50 1.48 -12.89
CA VAL A 131 -21.02 2.21 -14.05
C VAL A 131 -22.46 2.65 -13.84
N ILE A 132 -23.35 1.74 -13.39
CA ILE A 132 -24.75 2.09 -13.08
C ILE A 132 -24.81 3.21 -12.01
N ARG A 133 -23.98 3.13 -10.97
CA ARG A 133 -23.95 4.17 -9.92
C ARG A 133 -23.49 5.52 -10.47
N ASP A 134 -22.50 5.53 -11.35
CA ASP A 134 -21.98 6.75 -11.96
C ASP A 134 -23.01 7.38 -12.92
N ILE A 135 -23.74 6.55 -13.68
CA ILE A 135 -24.88 6.97 -14.51
C ILE A 135 -25.97 7.60 -13.64
N HIS A 136 -26.36 6.96 -12.52
CA HIS A 136 -27.36 7.52 -11.60
C HIS A 136 -26.95 8.88 -11.03
N LYS A 137 -25.65 9.08 -10.77
CA LYS A 137 -25.10 10.36 -10.31
C LYS A 137 -24.92 11.39 -11.42
N ARG A 138 -25.14 11.01 -12.69
CA ARG A 138 -24.96 11.87 -13.87
C ARG A 138 -23.57 12.51 -13.91
N GLY A 139 -22.54 11.74 -13.54
CA GLY A 139 -21.15 12.22 -13.49
C GLY A 139 -20.77 13.13 -12.31
N ARG A 140 -21.69 13.42 -11.37
CA ARG A 140 -21.38 14.23 -10.17
C ARG A 140 -20.46 13.47 -9.22
N LEU A 141 -19.26 14.00 -9.00
CA LEU A 141 -18.27 13.43 -8.08
C LEU A 141 -18.56 13.81 -6.63
N THR A 142 -18.42 12.85 -5.73
CA THR A 142 -18.39 13.15 -4.29
C THR A 142 -17.07 13.82 -3.92
N LYS A 143 -17.05 14.62 -2.85
CA LYS A 143 -15.81 15.21 -2.32
C LYS A 143 -14.70 14.16 -2.14
N THR A 144 -15.04 12.99 -1.62
CA THR A 144 -14.10 11.87 -1.44
C THR A 144 -13.53 11.32 -2.75
N GLN A 145 -14.33 11.27 -3.82
CA GLN A 145 -13.87 10.85 -5.16
C GLN A 145 -12.96 11.90 -5.79
N ARG A 146 -13.34 13.18 -5.69
CA ARG A 146 -12.52 14.31 -6.16
C ARG A 146 -11.14 14.31 -5.49
N LEU A 147 -11.10 14.23 -4.16
CA LEU A 147 -9.84 14.22 -3.40
C LEU A 147 -8.96 13.02 -3.74
N LYS A 148 -9.54 11.82 -3.91
CA LYS A 148 -8.77 10.63 -4.30
C LYS A 148 -8.17 10.73 -5.72
N ARG A 149 -8.72 11.58 -6.59
CA ARG A 149 -8.18 11.84 -7.93
C ARG A 149 -7.10 12.93 -7.90
N GLU A 150 -7.28 13.97 -7.09
CA GLU A 150 -6.41 15.15 -7.06
C GLU A 150 -5.22 15.04 -6.11
N GLU A 151 -5.40 14.39 -4.96
CA GLU A 151 -4.39 14.29 -3.91
C GLU A 151 -3.72 12.91 -3.93
N ARG A 152 -2.39 12.91 -4.05
CA ARG A 152 -1.61 11.68 -3.93
C ARG A 152 -1.51 11.27 -2.47
N VAL A 153 -1.67 9.97 -2.20
CA VAL A 153 -1.51 9.38 -0.85
C VAL A 153 -0.74 8.07 -0.93
N LEU A 154 0.24 7.88 -0.05
CA LEU A 154 0.90 6.59 0.19
C LEU A 154 0.59 6.13 1.61
N VAL A 155 0.17 4.88 1.76
CA VAL A 155 0.11 4.19 3.06
C VAL A 155 1.21 3.15 3.05
N SER A 156 2.22 3.30 3.90
CA SER A 156 3.35 2.37 4.00
C SER A 156 3.40 1.75 5.40
N LYS A 157 3.48 0.42 5.46
CA LYS A 157 3.54 -0.37 6.68
C LYS A 157 4.94 -0.95 6.84
N SER A 158 5.53 -0.78 8.02
CA SER A 158 6.86 -1.32 8.33
C SER A 158 6.83 -2.83 8.56
N HIS A 159 8.01 -3.41 8.63
CA HIS A 159 8.19 -4.73 9.23
C HIS A 159 7.96 -4.66 10.76
N ASP A 160 7.89 -5.83 11.41
CA ASP A 160 7.68 -5.94 12.85
C ASP A 160 8.98 -5.61 13.62
N PHE A 161 9.00 -4.47 14.30
CA PHE A 161 10.09 -4.07 15.20
C PHE A 161 10.08 -4.90 16.48
N LYS A 162 11.26 -5.15 17.06
CA LYS A 162 11.41 -5.82 18.37
C LYS A 162 11.10 -4.89 19.54
N THR A 163 9.91 -4.31 19.54
CA THR A 163 9.45 -3.36 20.56
C THR A 163 7.96 -3.53 20.87
N SER A 164 7.48 -2.86 21.91
CA SER A 164 6.06 -2.83 22.21
C SER A 164 5.40 -1.58 21.65
N VAL A 165 4.10 -1.69 21.33
CA VAL A 165 3.28 -0.56 20.87
C VAL A 165 3.42 0.66 21.80
N LYS A 166 3.40 0.45 23.12
CA LYS A 166 3.52 1.55 24.10
C LYS A 166 4.85 2.31 23.99
N LYS A 167 5.94 1.63 23.63
CA LYS A 167 7.26 2.25 23.44
C LYS A 167 7.39 2.93 22.07
N LEU A 168 6.68 2.41 21.06
CA LEU A 168 6.72 2.93 19.69
C LEU A 168 5.79 4.13 19.47
N VAL A 169 4.65 4.18 20.17
CA VAL A 169 3.64 5.26 20.04
C VAL A 169 4.22 6.68 20.28
N PRO A 170 5.10 6.92 21.27
CA PRO A 170 5.73 8.23 21.43
C PRO A 170 6.51 8.69 20.20
N LEU A 171 7.22 7.79 19.52
CA LEU A 171 7.96 8.12 18.29
C LEU A 171 7.00 8.42 17.13
N ALA A 172 5.93 7.62 16.98
CA ALA A 172 4.90 7.88 15.97
C ALA A 172 4.23 9.25 16.15
N LYS A 173 3.90 9.61 17.40
CA LYS A 173 3.37 10.94 17.73
C LYS A 173 4.37 12.07 17.46
N GLN A 174 5.67 11.82 17.69
CA GLN A 174 6.73 12.81 17.47
C GLN A 174 6.95 13.14 15.99
N ILE A 175 6.76 12.18 15.08
CA ILE A 175 6.92 12.38 13.63
C ILE A 175 5.64 12.84 12.94
N ALA A 176 4.47 12.55 13.51
CA ALA A 176 3.19 12.97 12.95
C ALA A 176 3.13 14.50 12.78
N GLY A 177 2.77 14.95 11.58
CA GLY A 177 2.70 16.38 11.26
C GLY A 177 4.03 17.05 10.91
N LYS A 178 5.16 16.33 10.88
CA LYS A 178 6.43 16.88 10.35
C LYS A 178 6.58 16.57 8.86
N THR A 179 7.44 17.33 8.17
CA THR A 179 7.88 16.91 6.83
C THR A 179 8.65 15.59 6.94
N VAL A 180 8.71 14.82 5.86
CA VAL A 180 9.41 13.52 5.90
C VAL A 180 10.90 13.71 6.23
N GLU A 181 11.52 14.76 5.71
CA GLU A 181 12.92 15.08 5.95
C GLU A 181 13.18 15.51 7.39
N GLU A 182 12.35 16.39 7.95
CA GLU A 182 12.41 16.75 9.37
C GLU A 182 12.21 15.53 10.26
N ALA A 183 11.27 14.63 9.92
CA ALA A 183 11.03 13.41 10.67
C ALA A 183 12.26 12.48 10.66
N ILE A 184 12.93 12.33 9.51
CA ILE A 184 14.19 11.56 9.38
C ILE A 184 15.27 12.16 10.27
N VAL A 185 15.46 13.49 10.22
CA VAL A 185 16.43 14.20 11.08
C VAL A 185 16.11 13.98 12.56
N GLN A 186 14.84 14.07 12.95
CA GLN A 186 14.41 13.85 14.33
C GLN A 186 14.65 12.42 14.82
N MET A 187 14.45 11.42 13.95
CA MET A 187 14.76 10.03 14.29
C MET A 187 16.26 9.76 14.35
N ARG A 188 17.06 10.43 13.50
CA ARG A 188 18.53 10.34 13.51
C ARG A 188 19.13 10.76 14.86
N PHE A 189 18.62 11.85 15.46
CA PHE A 189 19.14 12.37 16.73
C PHE A 189 18.37 11.86 17.97
N SER A 190 17.42 10.95 17.78
CA SER A 190 16.66 10.39 18.89
C SER A 190 17.48 9.35 19.65
N LYS A 191 17.47 9.44 20.99
CA LYS A 191 18.17 8.50 21.89
C LYS A 191 17.50 7.12 21.95
N LYS A 192 16.32 6.94 21.34
CA LYS A 192 15.53 5.70 21.46
C LYS A 192 16.02 4.68 20.43
N LYS A 193 16.31 3.44 20.88
CA LYS A 193 16.75 2.34 19.98
C LYS A 193 15.84 2.15 18.76
N ALA A 194 14.53 2.19 18.97
CA ALA A 194 13.54 2.01 17.91
C ALA A 194 13.53 3.15 16.87
N ALA A 195 14.17 4.29 17.14
CA ALA A 195 14.21 5.41 16.21
C ALA A 195 15.04 5.09 14.96
N GLN A 196 16.05 4.22 15.07
CA GLN A 196 16.82 3.75 13.92
C GLN A 196 15.92 2.99 12.94
N ASP A 197 15.17 2.00 13.41
CA ASP A 197 14.23 1.23 12.56
C ASP A 197 13.14 2.13 11.96
N VAL A 198 12.66 3.12 12.72
CA VAL A 198 11.66 4.10 12.22
C VAL A 198 12.26 5.01 11.15
N LYS A 199 13.52 5.44 11.31
CA LYS A 199 14.24 6.23 10.30
C LYS A 199 14.35 5.45 8.99
N GLU A 200 14.80 4.20 9.05
CA GLU A 200 14.90 3.32 7.88
C GLU A 200 13.54 3.11 7.20
N HIS A 201 12.48 2.94 8.00
CA HIS A 201 11.11 2.86 7.46
C HIS A 201 10.67 4.15 6.77
N LEU A 202 11.01 5.32 7.31
CA LEU A 202 10.69 6.61 6.67
C LEU A 202 11.44 6.82 5.35
N GLU A 203 12.71 6.43 5.29
CA GLU A 203 13.50 6.44 4.06
C GLU A 203 12.90 5.50 3.00
N HIS A 204 12.52 4.28 3.41
CA HIS A 204 11.82 3.34 2.55
C HIS A 204 10.49 3.89 2.04
N ALA A 205 9.67 4.43 2.93
CA ALA A 205 8.36 5.01 2.58
C ALA A 205 8.50 6.23 1.66
N ARG A 206 9.53 7.07 1.84
CA ARG A 206 9.84 8.18 0.93
C ARG A 206 10.15 7.65 -0.47
N ASN A 207 11.04 6.68 -0.57
CA ASN A 207 11.41 6.09 -1.87
C ASN A 207 10.20 5.41 -2.53
N GLU A 208 9.39 4.69 -1.75
CA GLU A 208 8.15 4.09 -2.21
C GLU A 208 7.16 5.15 -2.72
N ALA A 209 7.05 6.30 -2.04
CA ALA A 209 6.15 7.39 -2.41
C ALA A 209 6.55 8.02 -3.75
N ILE A 210 7.85 8.28 -3.93
CA ILE A 210 8.40 8.82 -5.17
C ILE A 210 8.18 7.82 -6.31
N VAL A 211 8.56 6.55 -6.12
CA VAL A 211 8.52 5.55 -7.20
C VAL A 211 7.10 5.09 -7.54
N ARG A 212 6.27 4.74 -6.53
CA ARG A 212 4.94 4.17 -6.77
C ARG A 212 3.87 5.23 -7.04
N ARG A 213 3.98 6.40 -6.39
CA ARG A 213 2.94 7.44 -6.46
C ARG A 213 3.38 8.67 -7.25
N GLY A 214 4.67 8.83 -7.54
CA GLY A 214 5.19 10.02 -8.23
C GLY A 214 5.13 11.28 -7.37
N MET A 215 5.21 11.15 -6.05
CA MET A 215 5.17 12.30 -5.13
C MET A 215 6.52 13.00 -5.06
N GLY A 216 6.52 14.30 -4.76
CA GLY A 216 7.76 15.06 -4.47
C GLY A 216 8.67 15.29 -5.68
N LEU A 217 8.19 15.00 -6.91
CA LEU A 217 8.96 15.19 -8.15
C LEU A 217 8.78 16.58 -8.78
N GLY A 218 7.96 17.46 -8.18
CA GLY A 218 7.58 18.75 -8.79
C GLY A 218 6.70 18.63 -10.05
N ILE A 219 6.35 17.41 -10.47
CA ILE A 219 5.54 17.16 -11.66
C ILE A 219 4.10 17.65 -11.41
N GLY A 220 3.70 18.71 -12.13
CA GLY A 220 2.41 19.37 -11.96
C GLY A 220 2.37 20.39 -10.82
N ALA A 221 3.54 20.80 -10.30
CA ALA A 221 3.66 22.02 -9.52
C ALA A 221 3.73 23.21 -10.48
N ASP A 222 3.00 24.28 -10.19
CA ASP A 222 3.11 25.52 -10.95
C ASP A 222 4.49 26.12 -10.68
N PRO A 223 5.31 26.42 -11.70
CA PRO A 223 6.67 26.95 -11.51
C PRO A 223 6.68 28.31 -10.80
N SER A 224 5.54 29.01 -10.79
CA SER A 224 5.34 30.29 -10.12
C SER A 224 4.60 30.16 -8.79
N PHE A 225 4.67 29.01 -8.10
CA PHE A 225 4.03 28.86 -6.81
C PHE A 225 4.60 29.83 -5.78
N ILE A 226 3.77 30.77 -5.31
CA ILE A 226 4.14 31.72 -4.27
C ILE A 226 4.15 30.98 -2.93
N THR A 227 5.22 31.14 -2.16
CA THR A 227 5.32 30.57 -0.82
C THR A 227 4.12 30.97 0.04
N ARG A 228 3.44 30.00 0.64
CA ARG A 228 2.25 30.23 1.46
C ARG A 228 2.52 29.92 2.93
N GLU A 229 2.07 30.79 3.81
CA GLU A 229 1.99 30.49 5.23
C GLU A 229 0.65 29.84 5.53
N ILE A 230 0.68 28.66 6.15
CA ILE A 230 -0.53 27.92 6.51
C ILE A 230 -0.54 27.63 8.00
N VAL A 231 -1.74 27.60 8.59
CA VAL A 231 -1.92 27.18 9.98
C VAL A 231 -2.39 25.73 9.98
N THR A 232 -1.64 24.80 10.53
CA THR A 232 -2.04 23.37 10.68
C THR A 232 -3.21 23.19 11.65
N LYS A 233 -3.81 21.99 11.70
CA LYS A 233 -4.90 21.68 12.65
C LYS A 233 -4.48 21.92 14.11
N ASP A 234 -3.22 21.68 14.42
CA ASP A 234 -2.63 21.87 15.75
C ASP A 234 -2.26 23.34 16.03
N ARG A 235 -2.73 24.29 15.20
CA ARG A 235 -2.45 25.73 15.27
C ARG A 235 -0.98 26.13 15.09
N LYS A 236 -0.13 25.23 14.57
CA LYS A 236 1.25 25.57 14.20
C LYS A 236 1.27 26.24 12.83
N ARG A 237 2.02 27.33 12.72
CA ARG A 237 2.30 28.00 11.44
C ARG A 237 3.41 27.25 10.71
N VAL A 238 3.18 26.94 9.44
CA VAL A 238 4.12 26.24 8.57
C VAL A 238 4.23 27.06 7.29
N LYS A 239 5.47 27.32 6.86
CA LYS A 239 5.77 27.98 5.60
C LYS A 239 5.95 26.91 4.53
N VAL A 240 5.05 26.87 3.55
CA VAL A 240 5.09 25.92 2.44
C VAL A 240 5.74 26.59 1.25
N THR A 241 6.99 26.20 0.96
CA THR A 241 7.71 26.61 -0.25
C THR A 241 7.21 25.86 -1.47
N ASP A 242 7.10 24.54 -1.38
CA ASP A 242 6.71 23.67 -2.48
C ASP A 242 5.47 22.84 -2.11
N PRO A 243 4.42 22.82 -2.96
CA PRO A 243 3.18 22.10 -2.67
C PRO A 243 3.35 20.58 -2.77
N THR A 244 4.37 20.10 -3.48
CA THR A 244 4.65 18.66 -3.67
C THR A 244 5.47 18.05 -2.54
N THR A 245 5.98 18.86 -1.61
CA THR A 245 6.81 18.37 -0.50
C THR A 245 6.04 17.34 0.33
N LEU A 246 6.74 16.26 0.66
CA LEU A 246 6.19 15.13 1.40
C LEU A 246 6.12 15.44 2.90
N TYR A 247 4.98 15.17 3.50
CA TYR A 247 4.83 15.23 4.95
C TYR A 247 4.12 13.98 5.50
N VAL A 248 4.34 13.74 6.79
CA VAL A 248 3.69 12.67 7.53
C VAL A 248 2.32 13.15 8.01
N ASP A 249 1.25 12.73 7.36
CA ASP A 249 -0.12 13.09 7.74
C ASP A 249 -0.59 12.34 8.97
N GLN A 250 -0.37 11.03 8.96
CA GLN A 250 -0.76 10.14 10.06
C GLN A 250 0.36 9.14 10.30
N ALA A 251 0.57 8.82 11.57
CA ALA A 251 1.44 7.75 12.00
C ALA A 251 0.78 7.02 13.17
N TRP A 252 0.66 5.70 13.07
CA TRP A 252 0.13 4.87 14.15
C TRP A 252 0.87 3.54 14.23
N CYS A 253 0.76 2.90 15.39
CA CYS A 253 1.47 1.67 15.69
C CYS A 253 0.48 0.52 15.89
N GLY A 254 0.82 -0.67 15.39
CA GLY A 254 0.08 -1.90 15.57
C GLY A 254 0.88 -2.97 16.31
N LYS A 255 0.20 -4.02 16.77
CA LYS A 255 0.84 -5.18 17.42
C LYS A 255 1.27 -6.16 16.32
N GLY A 256 2.52 -6.62 16.38
CA GLY A 256 3.05 -7.67 15.51
C GLY A 256 2.93 -9.07 16.12
N LEU A 257 3.55 -10.04 15.47
CA LEU A 257 3.63 -11.43 15.96
C LEU A 257 4.55 -11.49 17.20
N PHE A 258 4.03 -11.99 18.32
CA PHE A 258 4.76 -12.04 19.59
C PHE A 258 5.15 -13.47 19.95
N GLY A 259 6.32 -13.61 20.58
CA GLY A 259 6.72 -14.85 21.24
C GLY A 259 6.32 -14.85 22.72
N THR A 260 6.47 -16.01 23.36
CA THR A 260 6.30 -16.18 24.81
C THR A 260 7.50 -16.91 25.39
N THR A 261 7.94 -16.51 26.57
CA THR A 261 9.02 -17.16 27.32
C THR A 261 8.57 -17.39 28.76
N PRO A 262 8.82 -18.57 29.35
CA PRO A 262 8.53 -18.79 30.76
C PRO A 262 9.42 -17.91 31.66
N ASP A 263 8.82 -17.31 32.69
CA ASP A 263 9.44 -16.52 33.76
C ASP A 263 9.31 -17.33 35.07
N HIS A 264 10.41 -17.98 35.46
CA HIS A 264 10.46 -18.86 36.63
C HIS A 264 10.64 -18.03 37.90
N ARG A 265 9.69 -18.12 38.83
CA ARG A 265 9.69 -17.39 40.10
C ARG A 265 9.82 -18.32 41.31
N ALA A 266 10.05 -17.73 42.48
CA ALA A 266 10.08 -18.46 43.73
C ALA A 266 8.77 -19.22 43.99
N ARG A 267 8.83 -20.27 44.82
CA ARG A 267 7.68 -21.11 45.22
C ARG A 267 6.99 -21.82 44.05
N GLY A 268 7.75 -22.24 43.04
CA GLY A 268 7.25 -23.04 41.91
C GLY A 268 6.30 -22.30 40.96
N GLN A 269 6.20 -20.97 41.05
CA GLN A 269 5.35 -20.18 40.17
C GLN A 269 6.05 -19.94 38.82
N ILE A 270 5.37 -20.25 37.71
CA ILE A 270 5.86 -19.99 36.35
C ILE A 270 4.87 -19.10 35.62
N TYR A 271 5.30 -17.89 35.29
CA TYR A 271 4.49 -16.96 34.49
C TYR A 271 4.95 -16.96 33.03
N LEU A 272 4.10 -16.55 32.10
CA LEU A 272 4.46 -16.43 30.69
C LEU A 272 4.76 -14.97 30.35
N MET A 273 6.03 -14.64 30.16
CA MET A 273 6.46 -13.34 29.66
C MET A 273 6.19 -13.24 28.15
N LYS A 274 5.56 -12.14 27.73
CA LYS A 274 5.20 -11.90 26.33
C LYS A 274 6.25 -11.04 25.63
N ASN A 275 6.98 -11.63 24.68
CA ASN A 275 8.00 -10.97 23.86
C ASN A 275 7.33 -10.29 22.67
N ARG A 276 6.93 -9.03 22.89
CA ARG A 276 6.14 -8.25 21.94
C ARG A 276 6.99 -7.75 20.78
N THR A 277 6.37 -7.76 19.61
CA THR A 277 6.78 -6.97 18.45
C THR A 277 5.66 -5.99 18.09
N ALA A 278 6.02 -4.95 17.34
CA ALA A 278 5.10 -3.91 16.91
C ALA A 278 5.55 -3.36 15.55
N PHE A 279 4.60 -2.99 14.72
CA PHE A 279 4.88 -2.32 13.45
C PHE A 279 4.39 -0.87 13.50
N LEU A 280 4.94 -0.02 12.64
CA LEU A 280 4.52 1.34 12.38
C LEU A 280 3.84 1.41 11.01
N SER A 281 2.76 2.17 10.91
CA SER A 281 2.11 2.50 9.65
C SER A 281 2.08 4.01 9.51
N VAL A 282 2.52 4.49 8.36
CA VAL A 282 2.66 5.91 8.06
C VAL A 282 1.86 6.24 6.81
N VAL A 283 1.15 7.36 6.84
CA VAL A 283 0.46 7.94 5.68
C VAL A 283 1.22 9.17 5.24
N LEU A 284 1.81 9.09 4.05
CA LEU A 284 2.50 10.22 3.41
C LEU A 284 1.55 10.92 2.44
N LYS A 285 1.55 12.24 2.49
CA LYS A 285 0.81 13.14 1.60
C LYS A 285 1.72 14.29 1.16
N GLU A 286 1.24 15.06 0.20
CA GLU A 286 1.89 16.28 -0.29
C GLU A 286 1.35 17.51 0.43
N GLU A 287 2.17 18.56 0.63
CA GLU A 287 1.77 19.82 1.26
C GLU A 287 0.52 20.48 0.62
N LYS A 288 0.24 20.20 -0.66
CA LYS A 288 -1.03 20.55 -1.33
C LYS A 288 -2.26 20.21 -0.49
N THR A 289 -2.26 19.08 0.21
CA THR A 289 -3.40 18.66 1.03
C THR A 289 -3.55 19.53 2.28
N ARG A 290 -2.46 20.04 2.83
CA ARG A 290 -2.49 20.96 3.98
C ARG A 290 -2.97 22.35 3.60
N ILE A 291 -2.55 22.85 2.44
CA ILE A 291 -3.06 24.10 1.86
C ILE A 291 -4.58 24.03 1.74
N ARG A 292 -5.11 22.98 1.09
CA ARG A 292 -6.56 22.79 0.98
C ARG A 292 -7.24 22.73 2.35
N LEU A 293 -6.69 21.98 3.30
CA LEU A 293 -7.27 21.89 4.66
C LEU A 293 -7.25 23.22 5.42
N HIS A 294 -6.31 24.11 5.09
CA HIS A 294 -6.25 25.45 5.64
C HIS A 294 -7.32 26.34 5.01
N GLU A 295 -7.42 26.38 3.68
CA GLU A 295 -8.46 27.11 2.95
C GLU A 295 -9.88 26.66 3.34
N GLU A 296 -10.10 25.35 3.52
CA GLU A 296 -11.38 24.82 4.02
C GLU A 296 -11.70 25.26 5.45
N ARG A 297 -10.68 25.56 6.27
CA ARG A 297 -10.89 26.10 7.62
C ARG A 297 -11.15 27.59 7.58
N GLU A 298 -10.42 28.35 6.77
CA GLU A 298 -10.66 29.78 6.59
C GLU A 298 -12.04 30.05 6.02
N THR A 299 -12.44 29.33 4.98
CA THR A 299 -13.80 29.43 4.43
C THR A 299 -14.86 29.03 5.46
N LYS A 300 -14.59 28.02 6.30
CA LYS A 300 -15.49 27.66 7.41
C LYS A 300 -15.57 28.76 8.48
N GLU A 301 -14.47 29.44 8.76
CA GLU A 301 -14.40 30.56 9.71
C GLU A 301 -15.09 31.81 9.15
N GLN A 302 -14.89 32.12 7.87
CA GLN A 302 -15.61 33.20 7.15
C GLN A 302 -17.11 32.94 7.09
N ASN A 303 -17.52 31.68 6.87
CA ASN A 303 -18.92 31.27 6.88
C ASN A 303 -19.53 31.22 8.29
N ARG A 304 -18.72 31.28 9.35
CA ARG A 304 -19.22 31.29 10.73
C ARG A 304 -19.79 32.68 11.01
N ARG A 305 -21.05 32.71 11.44
CA ARG A 305 -21.70 33.95 11.89
C ARG A 305 -20.91 34.58 13.04
N VAL A 306 -20.81 35.90 13.01
CA VAL A 306 -20.20 36.70 14.07
C VAL A 306 -21.02 36.54 15.35
N TRP A 307 -20.37 36.65 16.50
CA TRP A 307 -21.08 36.67 17.77
C TRP A 307 -21.87 37.97 17.92
N GLU A 308 -23.17 37.84 18.17
CA GLU A 308 -24.09 38.95 18.42
C GLU A 308 -24.40 39.01 19.92
N GLN A 309 -24.47 40.22 20.49
CA GLN A 309 -24.76 40.40 21.92
C GLN A 309 -26.14 39.86 22.29
N LEU A 310 -27.15 40.16 21.46
CA LEU A 310 -28.54 39.72 21.62
C LEU A 310 -28.95 38.90 20.39
N PRO A 311 -28.64 37.59 20.36
CA PRO A 311 -28.93 36.76 19.20
C PRO A 311 -30.42 36.43 19.09
N ASN A 312 -30.95 36.48 17.87
CA ASN A 312 -32.31 36.02 17.56
C ASN A 312 -32.40 34.48 17.64
N ARG A 313 -32.56 33.96 18.85
CA ARG A 313 -32.76 32.52 19.09
C ARG A 313 -34.20 32.14 18.73
N PRO A 314 -34.42 31.07 17.95
CA PRO A 314 -35.77 30.63 17.65
C PRO A 314 -36.47 30.16 18.93
N ILE A 315 -37.73 30.56 19.11
CA ILE A 315 -38.58 29.99 20.15
C ILE A 315 -38.86 28.54 19.74
N THR A 316 -38.28 27.58 20.47
CA THR A 316 -38.34 26.15 20.11
C THR A 316 -39.67 25.49 20.49
N ALA A 317 -40.48 26.14 21.32
CA ALA A 317 -41.76 25.61 21.78
C ALA A 317 -42.91 26.23 20.99
N GLN A 318 -43.79 25.38 20.44
CA GLN A 318 -45.00 25.80 19.76
C GLN A 318 -46.19 25.74 20.72
N ARG A 319 -46.98 26.82 20.78
CA ARG A 319 -48.30 26.86 21.44
C ARG A 319 -49.37 27.07 20.36
N GLN A 320 -50.56 26.51 20.57
CA GLN A 320 -51.69 26.67 19.65
C GLN A 320 -52.42 28.01 19.81
N TYR A 321 -51.92 28.86 20.70
CA TYR A 321 -52.39 30.21 20.92
C TYR A 321 -51.18 31.13 20.95
N TYR A 322 -51.42 32.38 20.64
CA TYR A 322 -50.39 33.39 20.70
C TYR A 322 -50.09 33.84 22.12
N SER A 323 -48.82 34.13 22.39
CA SER A 323 -48.34 34.56 23.71
C SER A 323 -47.36 35.74 23.58
N TRP A 324 -47.62 36.62 22.61
CA TRP A 324 -46.81 37.79 22.31
C TRP A 324 -46.62 38.70 23.52
#